data_AF-A0A510KNW7-F1
#
_entry.id   AF-A0A510KNW7-F1
#
_cell.length_a   1.000
_cell.length_b   1.000
_cell.length_c   1.000
_cell.angle_alpha   90.00
_cell.angle_beta   90.00
_cell.angle_gamma   90.00
#
_symmetry.space_group_name_H-M   'P 1'
#
loop_
_entity.id
_entity.type
_entity.pdbx_description
1 polymer ?
#
loop_
_entity_poly.entity_id
_entity_poly.type
_entity_poly.pdbx_seq_one_letter_code
_entity_poly.pdbx_strand_id
1 'polypeptide(L)'
;MDNENKNLENKIEEKGKSKNSKSGKKTGVILGITALLILGIIIFGMMFNRKNVNSGKNIVNEEEDDKIFRIDPIKNPQVTYYNFRGEVYPDWAKFGLTRSNGARGHQGIDIFALPGTDVYAVLDGKIVDMYVDKTGYGLNFYLEVDPKELEKIKRKNFKPKESAREWAYSPNYDSNTMQIKYIRYCHLSKVNVKIGDTVKAGQVIAKSGVTGNASGTHAPHLHFEIAFEMRGKGLINRVDPEMYFKIKNGDKMTKQEIKAQTEAAKTEWFETKGYDAGFRDKSIFVEKKENLDGSKMGKNMKKASNLKSKKIRKK
;
A
#
# COMPACT_ATOMS: atom_id res chain seq x y z
N MET A 1 -41.98 37.06 -40.69
CA MET A 1 -43.13 37.95 -40.54
C MET A 1 -43.50 38.05 -39.08
N ASP A 2 -43.07 39.01 -38.29
CA ASP A 2 -41.95 39.96 -38.27
C ASP A 2 -42.32 40.88 -37.10
N ASN A 3 -41.28 41.38 -36.41
CA ASN A 3 -41.27 42.68 -35.74
C ASN A 3 -42.12 42.86 -34.48
N GLU A 4 -41.75 43.71 -33.53
CA GLU A 4 -40.50 44.32 -33.07
C GLU A 4 -40.92 45.15 -31.86
N ASN A 5 -40.03 45.25 -30.88
CA ASN A 5 -39.85 46.34 -29.91
C ASN A 5 -40.76 47.57 -29.92
N LYS A 6 -41.15 48.02 -28.70
CA LYS A 6 -41.10 49.44 -28.29
C LYS A 6 -41.20 49.65 -26.76
N ASN A 7 -40.03 49.86 -26.16
CA ASN A 7 -39.58 51.04 -25.38
C ASN A 7 -40.51 51.86 -24.45
N LEU A 8 -39.91 52.16 -23.27
CA LEU A 8 -39.85 53.43 -22.49
C LEU A 8 -41.14 53.96 -21.81
N GLU A 9 -41.15 54.60 -20.64
CA GLU A 9 -40.20 54.92 -19.55
C GLU A 9 -40.96 55.75 -18.48
N ASN A 10 -40.34 55.92 -17.30
CA ASN A 10 -40.46 57.05 -16.34
C ASN A 10 -41.65 57.15 -15.37
N LYS A 11 -41.34 57.09 -14.06
CA LYS A 11 -41.21 58.30 -13.23
C LYS A 11 -40.45 58.08 -11.91
N ILE A 12 -39.52 59.00 -11.67
CA ILE A 12 -38.71 59.24 -10.47
C ILE A 12 -39.50 60.14 -9.50
N GLU A 13 -39.26 60.01 -8.19
CA GLU A 13 -39.24 61.18 -7.31
C GLU A 13 -38.16 61.08 -6.23
N GLU A 14 -37.22 62.03 -6.31
CA GLU A 14 -36.21 62.41 -5.32
C GLU A 14 -36.81 63.19 -4.15
N LYS A 15 -36.09 63.22 -3.01
CA LYS A 15 -35.54 64.43 -2.33
C LYS A 15 -35.03 64.02 -0.94
N GLY A 16 -33.90 64.49 -0.43
CA GLY A 16 -32.93 65.44 -0.96
C GLY A 16 -32.04 66.03 0.15
N LYS A 17 -30.90 66.54 -0.31
CA LYS A 17 -30.13 67.72 0.15
C LYS A 17 -29.32 67.62 1.46
N SER A 18 -27.97 67.73 1.42
CA SER A 18 -27.07 68.89 1.16
C SER A 18 -26.66 69.59 2.47
N LYS A 19 -25.41 70.03 2.74
CA LYS A 19 -24.57 70.97 1.98
C LYS A 19 -23.23 71.22 2.73
N ASN A 20 -22.17 71.52 1.96
CA ASN A 20 -21.11 72.56 2.12
C ASN A 20 -20.35 72.76 3.47
N SER A 21 -19.12 73.29 3.57
CA SER A 21 -18.00 73.61 2.66
C SER A 21 -16.83 74.22 3.50
N LYS A 22 -15.58 73.94 3.10
CA LYS A 22 -14.34 74.75 3.16
C LYS A 22 -13.68 75.23 4.47
N SER A 23 -12.39 74.85 4.56
CA SER A 23 -11.17 75.65 4.88
C SER A 23 -10.65 75.75 6.33
N GLY A 24 -9.49 75.12 6.55
CA GLY A 24 -8.54 75.44 7.63
C GLY A 24 -7.26 74.59 7.51
N LYS A 25 -6.09 75.23 7.31
CA LYS A 25 -4.75 74.62 7.19
C LYS A 25 -4.30 74.00 8.53
N LYS A 26 -3.60 72.84 8.49
CA LYS A 26 -2.17 72.69 8.90
C LYS A 26 -1.73 71.21 9.03
N THR A 27 -0.56 70.95 8.42
CA THR A 27 0.56 70.08 8.86
C THR A 27 0.39 68.57 8.98
N GLY A 28 1.16 67.85 8.14
CA GLY A 28 1.91 66.66 8.56
C GLY A 28 1.40 65.32 8.05
N VAL A 29 2.35 64.44 7.72
CA VAL A 29 2.19 63.00 7.41
C VAL A 29 1.86 62.64 5.95
N ILE A 30 2.72 63.06 5.02
CA ILE A 30 2.94 62.35 3.74
C ILE A 30 4.29 61.66 3.82
N LEU A 31 4.44 60.67 4.71
CA LEU A 31 5.63 59.81 4.78
C LEU A 31 5.31 58.36 5.22
N GLY A 32 4.04 57.96 5.28
CA GLY A 32 3.62 56.62 5.74
C GLY A 32 3.05 55.70 4.65
N ILE A 33 2.52 56.24 3.55
CA ILE A 33 1.78 55.44 2.54
C ILE A 33 2.72 54.95 1.42
N THR A 34 3.80 55.68 1.11
CA THR A 34 4.80 55.25 0.12
C THR A 34 5.68 54.11 0.64
N ALA A 35 5.98 54.07 1.95
CA ALA A 35 6.77 53.00 2.56
C ALA A 35 6.01 51.65 2.58
N LEU A 36 4.69 51.66 2.78
CA LEU A 36 3.87 50.44 2.76
C LEU A 36 3.66 49.85 1.35
N LEU A 37 3.61 50.69 0.31
CA LEU A 37 3.56 50.24 -1.08
C LEU A 37 4.90 49.62 -1.54
N ILE A 38 6.03 50.18 -1.09
CA ILE A 38 7.37 49.62 -1.40
C ILE A 38 7.58 48.30 -0.64
N LEU A 39 7.14 48.19 0.62
CA LEU A 39 7.23 46.94 1.38
C LEU A 39 6.31 45.85 0.80
N GLY A 40 5.12 46.21 0.31
CA GLY A 40 4.21 45.31 -0.39
C GLY A 40 4.80 44.76 -1.70
N ILE A 41 5.53 45.58 -2.46
CA ILE A 41 6.24 45.16 -3.68
C ILE A 41 7.46 44.29 -3.34
N ILE A 42 8.16 44.54 -2.23
CA ILE A 42 9.28 43.69 -1.80
C ILE A 42 8.79 42.32 -1.33
N ILE A 43 7.67 42.24 -0.59
CA ILE A 43 7.09 40.96 -0.15
C ILE A 43 6.48 40.20 -1.36
N PHE A 44 5.85 40.89 -2.31
CA PHE A 44 5.32 40.27 -3.53
C PHE A 44 6.43 39.85 -4.52
N GLY A 45 7.52 40.64 -4.60
CA GLY A 45 8.73 40.31 -5.37
C GLY A 45 9.56 39.16 -4.75
N MET A 46 9.51 38.99 -3.43
CA MET A 46 10.06 37.82 -2.74
C MET A 46 9.20 36.56 -2.90
N MET A 47 7.91 36.68 -3.25
CA MET A 47 7.04 35.55 -3.59
C MET A 47 7.17 35.05 -5.05
N PHE A 48 7.81 35.81 -5.95
CA PHE A 48 7.93 35.44 -7.37
C PHE A 48 9.36 35.26 -7.88
N ASN A 49 10.36 35.25 -7.01
CA ASN A 49 11.76 35.01 -7.42
C ASN A 49 12.42 33.83 -6.69
N ARG A 50 11.69 32.72 -6.52
CA ARG A 50 12.36 31.42 -6.53
C ARG A 50 12.77 31.15 -7.96
N LYS A 51 14.01 31.52 -8.27
CA LYS A 51 14.74 30.95 -9.40
C LYS A 51 14.41 29.46 -9.46
N ASN A 52 13.97 29.04 -10.63
CA ASN A 52 13.90 27.66 -11.05
C ASN A 52 15.30 27.07 -10.82
N VAL A 53 15.55 26.57 -9.63
CA VAL A 53 16.57 25.56 -9.42
C VAL A 53 15.99 24.39 -10.18
N ASN A 54 16.45 24.22 -11.41
CA ASN A 54 16.56 22.89 -12.02
C ASN A 54 17.36 22.05 -11.02
N SER A 55 16.69 21.57 -9.98
CA SER A 55 17.02 20.28 -9.43
C SER A 55 16.76 19.39 -10.63
N GLY A 56 17.84 18.96 -11.28
CA GLY A 56 17.82 17.84 -12.19
C GLY A 56 17.19 16.70 -11.41
N LYS A 57 15.86 16.66 -11.44
CA LYS A 57 15.08 15.53 -10.99
C LYS A 57 15.61 14.41 -11.87
N ASN A 58 16.00 13.31 -11.23
CA ASN A 58 16.50 12.10 -11.86
C ASN A 58 15.45 11.51 -12.83
N ILE A 59 15.17 12.19 -13.94
CA ILE A 59 14.33 11.71 -15.04
C ILE A 59 15.02 10.50 -15.69
N VAL A 60 16.35 10.44 -15.58
CA VAL A 60 17.19 9.37 -16.13
C VAL A 60 16.93 7.99 -15.49
N ASN A 61 16.38 7.90 -14.25
CA ASN A 61 16.26 6.61 -13.54
C ASN A 61 14.87 5.95 -13.60
N GLU A 62 13.77 6.70 -13.78
CA GLU A 62 12.44 6.08 -13.93
C GLU A 62 12.30 5.37 -15.29
N GLU A 63 12.84 5.98 -16.36
CA GLU A 63 12.85 5.38 -17.69
C GLU A 63 13.65 4.06 -17.75
N GLU A 64 14.70 3.92 -16.95
CA GLU A 64 15.46 2.66 -16.88
C GLU A 64 14.67 1.55 -16.17
N ASP A 65 13.93 1.87 -15.11
CA ASP A 65 13.11 0.89 -14.39
C ASP A 65 11.90 0.42 -15.22
N ASP A 66 11.36 1.31 -16.06
CA ASP A 66 10.29 0.99 -17.02
C ASP A 66 10.78 0.05 -18.15
N LYS A 67 12.09 0.01 -18.44
CA LYS A 67 12.67 -0.91 -19.44
C LYS A 67 12.87 -2.34 -18.93
N ILE A 68 12.84 -2.54 -17.61
CA ILE A 68 12.99 -3.87 -17.01
C ILE A 68 11.69 -4.66 -17.23
N PHE A 69 11.78 -5.69 -18.07
CA PHE A 69 10.67 -6.60 -18.32
C PHE A 69 10.38 -7.47 -17.09
N ARG A 70 9.10 -7.55 -16.72
CA ARG A 70 8.61 -8.29 -15.55
C ARG A 70 7.45 -9.16 -15.96
N ILE A 71 7.43 -10.38 -15.45
CA ILE A 71 6.24 -11.22 -15.51
C ILE A 71 5.43 -10.94 -14.25
N ASP A 72 4.26 -10.33 -14.42
CA ASP A 72 3.34 -10.12 -13.32
C ASP A 72 2.68 -11.44 -12.90
N PRO A 73 2.33 -11.60 -11.61
CA PRO A 73 1.69 -12.82 -11.11
C PRO A 73 0.30 -13.04 -11.71
N ILE A 74 -0.34 -11.97 -12.20
CA ILE A 74 -1.60 -11.94 -12.94
C ILE A 74 -1.50 -10.88 -14.03
N LYS A 75 -2.15 -11.09 -15.18
CA LYS A 75 -2.22 -10.09 -16.26
C LYS A 75 -2.86 -8.79 -15.77
N ASN A 76 -2.23 -7.65 -16.08
CA ASN A 76 -2.73 -6.31 -15.75
C ASN A 76 -3.03 -6.13 -14.25
N PRO A 77 -2.02 -6.32 -13.37
CA PRO A 77 -2.25 -6.41 -11.94
C PRO A 77 -2.72 -5.07 -11.35
N GLN A 78 -3.74 -5.18 -10.51
CA GLN A 78 -4.36 -4.05 -9.80
C GLN A 78 -4.51 -4.43 -8.34
N VAL A 79 -4.23 -3.49 -7.44
CA VAL A 79 -4.61 -3.63 -6.04
C VAL A 79 -6.13 -3.70 -5.95
N THR A 80 -6.67 -4.52 -5.04
CA THR A 80 -8.10 -4.49 -4.76
C THR A 80 -8.52 -3.09 -4.29
N TYR A 81 -9.46 -2.47 -5.02
CA TYR A 81 -10.01 -1.16 -4.69
C TYR A 81 -10.93 -1.21 -3.48
N TYR A 82 -11.59 -2.36 -3.28
CA TYR A 82 -12.48 -2.64 -2.17
C TYR A 82 -11.81 -3.56 -1.15
N ASN A 83 -12.21 -3.46 0.12
CA ASN A 83 -11.88 -4.44 1.14
C ASN A 83 -12.86 -5.64 1.10
N PHE A 84 -12.64 -6.62 1.98
CA PHE A 84 -13.48 -7.82 2.07
C PHE A 84 -14.97 -7.55 2.34
N ARG A 85 -15.34 -6.36 2.83
CA ARG A 85 -16.73 -5.93 3.08
C ARG A 85 -17.34 -5.13 1.93
N GLY A 86 -16.60 -4.91 0.84
CA GLY A 86 -17.07 -4.10 -0.28
C GLY A 86 -16.94 -2.60 -0.06
N GLU A 87 -16.14 -2.17 0.92
CA GLU A 87 -15.88 -0.75 1.20
C GLU A 87 -14.59 -0.29 0.50
N VAL A 88 -14.53 0.95 0.03
CA VAL A 88 -13.37 1.49 -0.70
C VAL A 88 -12.20 1.74 0.26
N TYR A 89 -11.21 0.83 0.27
CA TYR A 89 -10.00 0.92 1.08
C TYR A 89 -8.79 0.28 0.36
N PRO A 90 -8.34 0.85 -0.77
CA PRO A 90 -7.26 0.26 -1.55
C PRO A 90 -5.94 0.12 -0.76
N ASP A 91 -5.67 1.02 0.17
CA ASP A 91 -4.45 0.99 0.97
C ASP A 91 -4.42 -0.23 1.94
N TRP A 92 -5.56 -0.83 2.32
CA TRP A 92 -5.61 -2.00 3.22
C TRP A 92 -5.11 -3.30 2.59
N ALA A 93 -4.98 -3.30 1.27
CA ALA A 93 -4.48 -4.41 0.47
C ALA A 93 -2.97 -4.33 0.23
N LYS A 94 -2.29 -3.37 0.85
CA LYS A 94 -0.86 -3.10 0.68
C LYS A 94 -0.06 -3.65 1.86
N PHE A 95 1.20 -4.00 1.60
CA PHE A 95 2.10 -4.55 2.61
C PHE A 95 2.42 -3.52 3.71
N GLY A 96 2.44 -3.97 4.96
CA GLY A 96 2.77 -3.12 6.12
C GLY A 96 1.67 -3.06 7.16
N LEU A 97 1.69 -2.06 8.06
CA LEU A 97 0.68 -1.85 9.09
C LEU A 97 -0.54 -1.10 8.54
N THR A 98 -1.06 -1.56 7.42
CA THR A 98 -2.04 -0.83 6.60
C THR A 98 -3.48 -1.06 7.03
N ARG A 99 -3.75 -2.10 7.83
CA ARG A 99 -5.10 -2.50 8.23
C ARG A 99 -5.47 -1.98 9.63
N SER A 100 -6.75 -1.71 9.82
CA SER A 100 -7.31 -1.29 11.11
C SER A 100 -6.54 -0.12 11.75
N ASN A 101 -6.24 0.91 10.94
CA ASN A 101 -5.51 2.11 11.35
C ASN A 101 -4.13 1.84 12.00
N GLY A 102 -3.42 0.80 11.55
CA GLY A 102 -2.11 0.44 12.09
C GLY A 102 -2.11 -0.70 13.10
N ALA A 103 -3.29 -1.15 13.56
CA ALA A 103 -3.38 -2.23 14.54
C ALA A 103 -3.06 -3.61 13.96
N ARG A 104 -3.14 -3.77 12.62
CA ARG A 104 -2.94 -5.06 11.95
C ARG A 104 -2.03 -4.92 10.75
N GLY A 105 -1.07 -5.83 10.64
CA GLY A 105 -0.23 -5.97 9.47
C GLY A 105 -0.96 -6.71 8.34
N HIS A 106 -0.64 -6.35 7.10
CA HIS A 106 -0.94 -7.11 5.90
C HIS A 106 0.35 -7.63 5.28
N GLN A 107 0.41 -8.92 5.07
CA GLN A 107 1.64 -9.69 4.90
C GLN A 107 2.16 -9.77 3.46
N GLY A 108 1.47 -9.12 2.53
CA GLY A 108 1.81 -9.10 1.12
C GLY A 108 0.99 -8.03 0.42
N ILE A 109 0.49 -8.34 -0.77
CA ILE A 109 -0.42 -7.49 -1.53
C ILE A 109 -1.63 -8.29 -2.00
N ASP A 110 -2.82 -7.70 -1.95
CA ASP A 110 -4.03 -8.31 -2.49
C ASP A 110 -4.25 -7.75 -3.90
N ILE A 111 -4.01 -8.61 -4.91
CA ILE A 111 -4.15 -8.26 -6.33
C ILE A 111 -5.53 -8.72 -6.79
N PHE A 112 -6.35 -7.78 -7.26
CA PHE A 112 -7.70 -8.07 -7.73
C PHE A 112 -7.69 -9.17 -8.80
N ALA A 113 -8.47 -10.22 -8.54
CA ALA A 113 -8.54 -11.40 -9.40
C ALA A 113 -9.84 -12.15 -9.17
N LEU A 114 -10.67 -12.27 -10.20
CA LEU A 114 -11.85 -13.15 -10.12
C LEU A 114 -11.39 -14.61 -9.97
N PRO A 115 -12.10 -15.46 -9.21
CA PRO A 115 -11.78 -16.88 -9.12
C PRO A 115 -11.64 -17.53 -10.51
N GLY A 116 -10.60 -18.32 -10.72
CA GLY A 116 -10.31 -18.96 -12.01
C GLY A 116 -9.39 -18.16 -12.93
N THR A 117 -8.94 -16.96 -12.52
CA THR A 117 -7.95 -16.17 -13.26
C THR A 117 -6.60 -16.87 -13.24
N ASP A 118 -5.89 -16.89 -14.38
CA ASP A 118 -4.56 -17.49 -14.48
C ASP A 118 -3.55 -16.80 -13.58
N VAL A 119 -2.79 -17.60 -12.83
CA VAL A 119 -1.67 -17.17 -12.00
C VAL A 119 -0.37 -17.66 -12.62
N TYR A 120 0.59 -16.76 -12.78
CA TYR A 120 1.83 -16.98 -13.50
C TYR A 120 3.03 -17.07 -12.55
N ALA A 121 3.97 -17.96 -12.86
CA ALA A 121 5.30 -17.92 -12.25
C ALA A 121 5.97 -16.61 -12.65
N VAL A 122 6.31 -15.76 -11.68
CA VAL A 122 6.92 -14.45 -11.95
C VAL A 122 8.40 -14.56 -12.35
N LEU A 123 9.02 -15.67 -11.99
CA LEU A 123 10.41 -16.02 -12.29
C LEU A 123 10.51 -17.54 -12.49
N ASP A 124 11.61 -17.97 -13.11
CA ASP A 124 12.05 -19.36 -13.04
C ASP A 124 12.26 -19.76 -11.57
N GLY A 125 11.87 -20.97 -11.20
CA GLY A 125 12.04 -21.42 -9.82
C GLY A 125 11.53 -22.81 -9.56
N LYS A 126 11.52 -23.19 -8.28
CA LYS A 126 11.08 -24.51 -7.80
C LYS A 126 9.95 -24.39 -6.80
N ILE A 127 8.92 -25.23 -6.92
CA ILE A 127 7.85 -25.32 -5.93
C ILE A 127 8.37 -26.08 -4.70
N VAL A 128 8.44 -25.42 -3.55
CA VAL A 128 9.12 -25.97 -2.35
C VAL A 128 8.17 -26.39 -1.24
N ASP A 129 6.99 -25.80 -1.15
CA ASP A 129 5.95 -26.19 -0.20
C ASP A 129 4.57 -25.90 -0.78
N MET A 130 3.57 -26.69 -0.39
CA MET A 130 2.19 -26.58 -0.86
C MET A 130 1.26 -27.26 0.14
N TYR A 131 0.25 -26.53 0.60
CA TYR A 131 -0.68 -26.99 1.63
C TYR A 131 -1.92 -26.09 1.66
N VAL A 132 -2.89 -26.48 2.49
CA VAL A 132 -4.13 -25.75 2.71
C VAL A 132 -4.19 -25.23 4.13
N ASP A 133 -4.13 -23.91 4.28
CA ASP A 133 -4.39 -23.22 5.54
C ASP A 133 -5.85 -22.76 5.60
N LYS A 134 -6.73 -23.61 6.14
CA LYS A 134 -8.18 -23.39 6.15
C LYS A 134 -8.60 -22.11 6.87
N THR A 135 -7.83 -21.67 7.86
CA THR A 135 -8.13 -20.49 8.68
C THR A 135 -7.44 -19.21 8.22
N GLY A 136 -6.52 -19.33 7.26
CA GLY A 136 -5.71 -18.24 6.75
C GLY A 136 -5.63 -18.30 5.24
N TYR A 137 -4.47 -18.70 4.72
CA TYR A 137 -4.11 -18.52 3.31
C TYR A 137 -4.81 -19.43 2.29
N GLY A 138 -5.68 -20.33 2.73
CA GLY A 138 -6.36 -21.28 1.84
C GLY A 138 -5.38 -22.22 1.16
N LEU A 139 -5.71 -22.68 -0.05
CA LEU A 139 -4.77 -23.40 -0.89
C LEU A 139 -3.67 -22.43 -1.34
N ASN A 140 -2.43 -22.77 -1.00
CA ASN A 140 -1.28 -21.93 -1.25
C ASN A 140 -0.02 -22.75 -1.51
N PHE A 141 0.98 -22.12 -2.15
CA PHE A 141 2.31 -22.71 -2.30
C PHE A 141 3.40 -21.64 -2.29
N TYR A 142 4.63 -22.10 -2.07
CA TYR A 142 5.85 -21.31 -2.17
C TYR A 142 6.66 -21.70 -3.40
N LEU A 143 7.06 -20.68 -4.15
CA LEU A 143 8.05 -20.74 -5.21
C LEU A 143 9.38 -20.21 -4.66
N GLU A 144 10.41 -21.04 -4.63
CA GLU A 144 11.79 -20.59 -4.41
C GLU A 144 12.42 -20.20 -5.74
N VAL A 145 13.00 -19.00 -5.80
CA VAL A 145 13.64 -18.42 -6.99
C VAL A 145 15.12 -18.15 -6.72
N ASP A 146 15.91 -17.91 -7.77
CA ASP A 146 17.28 -17.40 -7.59
C ASP A 146 17.22 -15.95 -7.08
N PRO A 147 17.78 -15.64 -5.89
CA PRO A 147 17.84 -14.27 -5.38
C PRO A 147 18.48 -13.28 -6.34
N LYS A 148 19.45 -13.71 -7.16
CA LYS A 148 20.13 -12.84 -8.13
C LYS A 148 19.19 -12.44 -9.26
N GLU A 149 18.36 -13.36 -9.74
CA GLU A 149 17.36 -13.05 -10.77
C GLU A 149 16.24 -12.17 -10.21
N LEU A 150 15.85 -12.38 -8.95
CA LEU A 150 14.87 -11.52 -8.28
C LEU A 150 15.41 -10.09 -8.08
N GLU A 151 16.67 -9.93 -7.69
CA GLU A 151 17.27 -8.60 -7.51
C GLU A 151 17.36 -7.81 -8.83
N LYS A 152 17.53 -8.47 -9.99
CA LYS A 152 17.53 -7.81 -11.31
C LYS A 152 16.21 -7.10 -11.63
N ILE A 153 15.08 -7.60 -11.11
CA ILE A 153 13.76 -7.01 -11.37
C ILE A 153 13.32 -5.99 -10.30
N LYS A 154 14.13 -5.78 -9.27
CA LYS A 154 13.85 -4.84 -8.20
C LYS A 154 13.81 -3.40 -8.71
N ARG A 155 12.83 -2.65 -8.22
CA ARG A 155 12.58 -1.26 -8.61
C ARG A 155 13.54 -0.33 -7.87
N LYS A 156 14.40 0.35 -8.62
CA LYS A 156 15.48 1.20 -8.09
C LYS A 156 15.00 2.32 -7.16
N ASN A 157 13.85 2.92 -7.45
CA ASN A 157 13.31 4.10 -6.73
C ASN A 157 12.01 3.80 -5.99
N PHE A 158 11.72 2.54 -5.67
CA PHE A 158 10.53 2.20 -4.91
C PHE A 158 10.58 2.84 -3.52
N LYS A 159 9.47 3.50 -3.13
CA LYS A 159 9.26 4.02 -1.79
C LYS A 159 7.84 3.64 -1.35
N PRO A 160 7.67 2.98 -0.20
CA PRO A 160 6.34 2.69 0.33
C PRO A 160 5.62 3.99 0.70
N LYS A 161 4.29 3.99 0.62
CA LYS A 161 3.46 5.11 1.05
C LYS A 161 3.38 5.15 2.57
N GLU A 162 4.33 5.85 3.20
CA GLU A 162 4.40 5.99 4.67
C GLU A 162 3.11 6.56 5.28
N SER A 163 2.43 7.47 4.60
CA SER A 163 1.14 8.02 5.04
C SER A 163 0.02 6.98 5.13
N ALA A 164 0.17 5.86 4.42
CA ALA A 164 -0.70 4.69 4.50
C ALA A 164 -0.15 3.58 5.41
N ARG A 165 1.01 3.80 6.06
CA ARG A 165 1.73 2.82 6.90
C ARG A 165 2.25 1.60 6.14
N GLU A 166 2.49 1.77 4.85
CA GLU A 166 3.21 0.78 4.06
C GLU A 166 4.66 0.66 4.52
N TRP A 167 5.22 -0.55 4.46
CA TRP A 167 6.62 -0.83 4.79
C TRP A 167 7.36 -1.29 3.52
N ALA A 168 8.69 -1.16 3.46
CA ALA A 168 9.46 -1.81 2.38
C ALA A 168 9.94 -3.20 2.81
N TYR A 169 10.44 -3.30 4.05
CA TYR A 169 10.98 -4.52 4.62
C TYR A 169 10.37 -4.75 6.00
N SER A 170 10.25 -6.02 6.40
CA SER A 170 10.02 -6.36 7.80
C SER A 170 11.22 -5.94 8.68
N PRO A 171 11.01 -5.61 9.98
CA PRO A 171 12.07 -5.09 10.86
C PRO A 171 13.25 -6.03 11.09
N ASN A 172 13.10 -7.33 10.79
CA ASN A 172 14.11 -8.34 11.03
C ASN A 172 14.92 -8.71 9.78
N TYR A 173 14.79 -7.93 8.71
CA TYR A 173 15.58 -8.10 7.50
C TYR A 173 16.95 -7.44 7.63
N ASP A 174 18.01 -8.17 7.30
CA ASP A 174 19.38 -7.65 7.14
C ASP A 174 19.92 -8.06 5.77
N SER A 175 20.14 -7.06 4.90
CA SER A 175 20.63 -7.29 3.53
C SER A 175 22.03 -7.86 3.45
N ASN A 176 22.82 -7.81 4.52
CA ASN A 176 24.18 -8.37 4.52
C ASN A 176 24.20 -9.88 4.76
N THR A 177 23.15 -10.41 5.39
CA THR A 177 23.10 -11.79 5.87
C THR A 177 21.93 -12.59 5.31
N MET A 178 20.92 -11.92 4.75
CA MET A 178 19.68 -12.54 4.28
C MET A 178 19.46 -12.31 2.78
N GLN A 179 18.86 -13.31 2.12
CA GLN A 179 18.52 -13.26 0.70
C GLN A 179 17.01 -13.45 0.52
N ILE A 180 16.39 -12.53 -0.20
CA ILE A 180 14.97 -12.62 -0.57
C ILE A 180 14.86 -13.61 -1.73
N LYS A 181 14.03 -14.65 -1.55
CA LYS A 181 13.98 -15.76 -2.52
C LYS A 181 12.70 -16.60 -2.51
N TYR A 182 11.76 -16.31 -1.63
CA TYR A 182 10.50 -17.04 -1.55
C TYR A 182 9.35 -16.15 -2.00
N ILE A 183 8.53 -16.69 -2.89
CA ILE A 183 7.33 -16.04 -3.40
C ILE A 183 6.14 -16.92 -3.07
N ARG A 184 5.09 -16.34 -2.49
CA ARG A 184 3.91 -17.09 -2.06
C ARG A 184 2.68 -16.64 -2.81
N TYR A 185 1.91 -17.63 -3.25
CA TYR A 185 0.63 -17.45 -3.93
C TYR A 185 -0.47 -18.09 -3.07
N CYS A 186 -1.50 -17.33 -2.73
CA CYS A 186 -2.50 -17.73 -1.74
C CYS A 186 -3.93 -17.59 -2.25
N HIS A 187 -4.88 -18.13 -1.47
CA HIS A 187 -6.31 -18.16 -1.77
C HIS A 187 -6.67 -18.88 -3.08
N LEU A 188 -5.80 -19.74 -3.58
CA LEU A 188 -5.93 -20.36 -4.90
C LEU A 188 -7.16 -21.26 -4.96
N SER A 189 -7.80 -21.38 -6.13
CA SER A 189 -8.87 -22.35 -6.38
C SER A 189 -8.33 -23.66 -6.95
N LYS A 190 -7.20 -23.60 -7.65
CA LYS A 190 -6.56 -24.74 -8.30
C LYS A 190 -5.05 -24.49 -8.43
N VAL A 191 -4.26 -25.56 -8.31
CA VAL A 191 -2.83 -25.59 -8.65
C VAL A 191 -2.60 -26.52 -9.84
N ASN A 192 -1.70 -26.13 -10.73
CA ASN A 192 -1.33 -26.90 -11.93
C ASN A 192 0.07 -27.53 -11.81
N VAL A 193 0.68 -27.42 -10.63
CA VAL A 193 2.05 -27.86 -10.32
C VAL A 193 2.06 -28.69 -9.04
N LYS A 194 3.17 -29.35 -8.76
CA LYS A 194 3.42 -30.16 -7.57
C LYS A 194 4.68 -29.70 -6.85
N ILE A 195 4.81 -30.05 -5.57
CA ILE A 195 6.05 -29.85 -4.82
C ILE A 195 7.18 -30.58 -5.54
N GLY A 196 8.30 -29.89 -5.77
CA GLY A 196 9.46 -30.40 -6.48
C GLY A 196 9.55 -29.94 -7.93
N ASP A 197 8.44 -29.52 -8.55
CA ASP A 197 8.43 -29.07 -9.94
C ASP A 197 9.29 -27.82 -10.12
N THR A 198 10.04 -27.77 -11.22
CA THR A 198 10.67 -26.56 -11.74
C THR A 198 9.74 -25.89 -12.75
N VAL A 199 9.56 -24.58 -12.63
CA VAL A 199 8.68 -23.78 -13.49
C VAL A 199 9.47 -22.71 -14.21
N LYS A 200 8.93 -22.24 -15.34
CA LYS A 200 9.48 -21.12 -16.10
C LYS A 200 8.69 -19.85 -15.88
N ALA A 201 9.35 -18.69 -15.87
CA ALA A 201 8.70 -17.40 -15.83
C ALA A 201 7.64 -17.31 -16.95
N GLY A 202 6.42 -16.88 -16.60
CA GLY A 202 5.27 -16.82 -17.52
C GLY A 202 4.50 -18.13 -17.68
N GLN A 203 4.92 -19.23 -17.05
CA GLN A 203 4.12 -20.46 -16.98
C GLN A 203 2.87 -20.24 -16.11
N VAL A 204 1.71 -20.70 -16.59
CA VAL A 204 0.49 -20.76 -15.77
C VAL A 204 0.63 -21.89 -14.73
N ILE A 205 0.76 -21.53 -13.46
CA ILE A 205 1.04 -22.47 -12.37
C ILE A 205 -0.17 -22.70 -11.45
N ALA A 206 -1.17 -21.83 -11.49
CA ALA A 206 -2.36 -21.94 -10.67
C ALA A 206 -3.52 -21.12 -11.23
N LYS A 207 -4.67 -21.22 -10.55
CA LYS A 207 -5.82 -20.33 -10.71
C LYS A 207 -6.09 -19.60 -9.40
N SER A 208 -6.35 -18.29 -9.48
CA SER A 208 -6.81 -17.50 -8.32
C SER A 208 -8.13 -18.05 -7.78
N GLY A 209 -8.44 -17.73 -6.54
CA GLY A 209 -9.67 -18.14 -5.88
C GLY A 209 -9.98 -17.26 -4.69
N VAL A 210 -10.74 -17.82 -3.75
CA VAL A 210 -11.10 -17.19 -2.47
C VAL A 210 -11.05 -18.23 -1.34
N THR A 211 -10.12 -19.18 -1.42
CA THR A 211 -10.01 -20.23 -0.39
C THR A 211 -9.42 -19.70 0.92
N GLY A 212 -9.75 -20.37 2.03
CA GLY A 212 -9.32 -19.94 3.37
C GLY A 212 -10.09 -18.73 3.87
N ASN A 213 -9.41 -17.79 4.53
CA ASN A 213 -10.03 -16.60 5.12
C ASN A 213 -10.46 -15.53 4.11
N ALA A 214 -10.22 -15.75 2.81
CA ALA A 214 -10.77 -14.95 1.73
C ALA A 214 -12.18 -15.38 1.32
N SER A 215 -12.70 -16.49 1.84
CA SER A 215 -14.09 -16.88 1.60
C SER A 215 -15.05 -15.86 2.21
N GLY A 216 -16.14 -15.57 1.50
CA GLY A 216 -17.10 -14.54 1.91
C GLY A 216 -16.64 -13.12 1.59
N THR A 217 -15.61 -12.97 0.74
CA THR A 217 -15.09 -11.64 0.38
C THR A 217 -15.94 -10.98 -0.71
N HIS A 218 -16.06 -9.66 -0.64
CA HIS A 218 -16.50 -8.80 -1.76
C HIS A 218 -15.33 -8.32 -2.63
N ALA A 219 -14.08 -8.63 -2.26
CA ALA A 219 -12.89 -8.28 -3.02
C ALA A 219 -12.11 -9.56 -3.37
N PRO A 220 -12.52 -10.32 -4.40
CA PRO A 220 -11.81 -11.53 -4.79
C PRO A 220 -10.41 -11.17 -5.30
N HIS A 221 -9.39 -11.90 -4.82
CA HIS A 221 -7.99 -11.52 -5.03
C HIS A 221 -7.05 -12.72 -4.99
N LEU A 222 -5.89 -12.53 -5.61
CA LEU A 222 -4.68 -13.27 -5.30
C LEU A 222 -3.95 -12.54 -4.18
N HIS A 223 -3.77 -13.19 -3.04
CA HIS A 223 -2.84 -12.69 -2.03
C HIS A 223 -1.42 -13.16 -2.40
N PHE A 224 -0.52 -12.20 -2.54
CA PHE A 224 0.82 -12.41 -3.08
C PHE A 224 1.88 -11.88 -2.11
N GLU A 225 2.81 -12.74 -1.68
CA GLU A 225 3.87 -12.38 -0.73
C GLU A 225 5.26 -12.59 -1.33
N ILE A 226 6.22 -11.78 -0.91
CA ILE A 226 7.65 -11.99 -1.16
C ILE A 226 8.37 -12.01 0.19
N ALA A 227 9.30 -12.95 0.35
CA ALA A 227 9.92 -13.25 1.63
C ALA A 227 11.37 -13.72 1.48
N PHE A 228 12.16 -13.51 2.54
CA PHE A 228 13.49 -14.08 2.70
C PHE A 228 13.48 -15.37 3.52
N GLU A 229 12.41 -15.62 4.27
CA GLU A 229 12.15 -16.89 4.96
C GLU A 229 10.66 -17.25 4.84
N MET A 230 10.35 -18.54 4.66
CA MET A 230 8.96 -18.97 4.40
C MET A 230 8.02 -18.82 5.61
N ARG A 231 8.53 -18.76 6.84
CA ARG A 231 7.72 -18.79 8.07
C ARG A 231 7.89 -17.50 8.86
N GLY A 232 6.84 -17.05 9.54
CA GLY A 232 6.91 -15.84 10.35
C GLY A 232 5.52 -15.36 10.74
N LYS A 233 5.37 -14.93 12.00
CA LYS A 233 4.13 -14.34 12.48
C LYS A 233 4.00 -12.90 11.97
N GLY A 234 2.83 -12.56 11.40
CA GLY A 234 2.55 -11.19 10.97
C GLY A 234 3.51 -10.72 9.89
N LEU A 235 4.08 -9.52 10.00
CA LEU A 235 4.94 -8.96 8.96
C LEU A 235 6.36 -9.57 8.91
N ILE A 236 6.73 -10.39 9.89
CA ILE A 236 8.07 -10.99 9.98
C ILE A 236 8.40 -11.79 8.71
N ASN A 237 9.66 -11.68 8.28
CA ASN A 237 10.25 -12.43 7.16
C ASN A 237 9.79 -12.01 5.76
N ARG A 238 9.03 -10.92 5.66
CA ARG A 238 8.42 -10.44 4.42
C ARG A 238 9.00 -9.10 3.98
N VAL A 239 8.82 -8.83 2.70
CA VAL A 239 9.13 -7.55 2.06
C VAL A 239 7.96 -7.14 1.18
N ASP A 240 7.90 -5.86 0.81
CA ASP A 240 6.85 -5.36 -0.04
C ASP A 240 6.96 -5.95 -1.46
N PRO A 241 5.94 -6.65 -1.97
CA PRO A 241 5.94 -7.14 -3.34
C PRO A 241 6.08 -6.02 -4.39
N GLU A 242 5.66 -4.80 -4.07
CA GLU A 242 5.82 -3.66 -4.96
C GLU A 242 7.24 -3.14 -5.08
N MET A 243 8.19 -3.63 -4.27
CA MET A 243 9.61 -3.46 -4.54
C MET A 243 10.02 -4.11 -5.86
N TYR A 244 9.26 -5.11 -6.34
CA TYR A 244 9.61 -5.89 -7.52
C TYR A 244 8.58 -5.72 -8.64
N PHE A 245 7.29 -5.58 -8.32
CA PHE A 245 6.22 -5.50 -9.32
C PHE A 245 5.52 -4.14 -9.30
N LYS A 246 5.07 -3.68 -10.47
CA LYS A 246 4.29 -2.44 -10.60
C LYS A 246 2.81 -2.82 -10.61
N ILE A 247 2.11 -2.54 -9.52
CA ILE A 247 0.70 -2.90 -9.37
C ILE A 247 -0.10 -1.59 -9.35
N LYS A 248 -1.12 -1.48 -10.22
CA LYS A 248 -1.93 -0.27 -10.29
C LYS A 248 -2.76 -0.13 -9.02
N ASN A 249 -2.78 1.07 -8.45
CA ASN A 249 -3.52 1.37 -7.23
C ASN A 249 -4.29 2.68 -7.38
N GLY A 250 -5.49 2.74 -6.78
CA GLY A 250 -6.35 3.92 -6.73
C GLY A 250 -6.42 4.72 -8.03
N ASP A 251 -5.84 5.91 -8.00
CA ASP A 251 -5.81 6.91 -9.07
C ASP A 251 -5.08 6.47 -10.35
N LYS A 252 -4.22 5.45 -10.25
CA LYS A 252 -3.53 4.85 -11.41
C LYS A 252 -4.41 3.85 -12.18
N MET A 253 -5.57 3.48 -11.65
CA MET A 253 -6.52 2.62 -12.35
C MET A 253 -7.44 3.43 -13.27
N THR A 254 -7.79 2.84 -14.41
CA THR A 254 -8.78 3.41 -15.32
C THR A 254 -10.20 3.31 -14.73
N LYS A 255 -11.12 4.12 -15.25
CA LYS A 255 -12.55 4.02 -14.88
C LYS A 255 -13.15 2.63 -15.17
N GLN A 256 -12.68 1.97 -16.24
CA GLN A 256 -13.14 0.63 -16.60
C GLN A 256 -12.66 -0.42 -15.59
N GLU A 257 -11.41 -0.31 -15.14
CA GLU A 257 -10.83 -1.17 -14.11
C GLU A 257 -11.56 -1.04 -12.78
N ILE A 258 -11.78 0.21 -12.32
CA ILE A 258 -12.56 0.46 -11.11
C ILE A 258 -13.97 -0.12 -11.26
N LYS A 259 -14.64 0.10 -12.41
CA LYS A 259 -15.97 -0.45 -12.67
C LYS A 259 -15.99 -1.98 -12.60
N ALA A 260 -14.98 -2.66 -13.16
CA ALA A 260 -14.90 -4.13 -13.08
C ALA A 260 -14.83 -4.62 -11.63
N GLN A 261 -14.06 -3.95 -10.78
CA GLN A 261 -14.00 -4.26 -9.35
C GLN A 261 -15.31 -3.91 -8.63
N THR A 262 -15.96 -2.80 -8.99
CA THR A 262 -17.27 -2.40 -8.44
C THR A 262 -18.33 -3.45 -8.73
N GLU A 263 -18.38 -3.99 -9.94
CA GLU A 263 -19.31 -5.06 -10.29
C GLU A 263 -19.00 -6.35 -9.52
N ALA A 264 -17.72 -6.72 -9.40
CA ALA A 264 -17.30 -7.88 -8.61
C ALA A 264 -17.68 -7.74 -7.12
N ALA A 265 -17.60 -6.53 -6.57
CA ALA A 265 -17.92 -6.25 -5.17
C ALA A 265 -19.40 -6.34 -4.82
N LYS A 266 -20.30 -6.42 -5.81
CA LYS A 266 -21.73 -6.71 -5.57
C LYS A 266 -21.99 -8.16 -5.19
N THR A 267 -21.02 -9.04 -5.41
CA THR A 267 -21.11 -10.47 -5.13
C THR A 267 -20.24 -10.81 -3.92
N GLU A 268 -20.76 -11.66 -3.05
CA GLU A 268 -19.96 -12.33 -2.02
C GLU A 268 -19.40 -13.63 -2.61
N TRP A 269 -18.08 -13.78 -2.58
CA TRP A 269 -17.38 -14.87 -3.25
C TRP A 269 -17.00 -15.95 -2.24
N PHE A 270 -17.48 -17.17 -2.48
CA PHE A 270 -17.19 -18.34 -1.64
C PHE A 270 -16.27 -19.33 -2.34
N GLU A 271 -15.52 -20.09 -1.54
CA GLU A 271 -14.63 -21.10 -2.04
C GLU A 271 -15.37 -22.26 -2.72
N THR A 272 -14.69 -22.91 -3.66
CA THR A 272 -15.23 -24.12 -4.30
C THR A 272 -15.13 -25.31 -3.33
N LYS A 273 -16.18 -26.15 -3.29
CA LYS A 273 -16.15 -27.36 -2.46
C LYS A 273 -15.03 -28.31 -2.90
N GLY A 274 -14.34 -28.90 -1.92
CA GLY A 274 -13.29 -29.89 -2.17
C GLY A 274 -11.95 -29.31 -2.65
N TYR A 275 -11.75 -27.99 -2.56
CA TYR A 275 -10.47 -27.35 -2.89
C TYR A 275 -9.27 -27.91 -2.10
N ASP A 276 -9.54 -28.52 -0.95
CA ASP A 276 -8.57 -29.08 -0.02
C ASP A 276 -8.26 -30.57 -0.26
N ALA A 277 -9.03 -31.24 -1.11
CA ALA A 277 -8.88 -32.66 -1.37
C ALA A 277 -7.49 -32.98 -1.94
N GLY A 278 -6.77 -33.89 -1.27
CA GLY A 278 -5.43 -34.33 -1.68
C GLY A 278 -4.29 -33.43 -1.23
N PHE A 279 -4.56 -32.36 -0.47
CA PHE A 279 -3.54 -31.50 0.11
C PHE A 279 -3.37 -31.73 1.61
N ARG A 280 -2.17 -31.46 2.10
CA ARG A 280 -1.89 -31.39 3.55
C ARG A 280 -2.52 -30.12 4.12
N ASP A 281 -2.86 -30.16 5.40
CA ASP A 281 -3.44 -29.03 6.14
C ASP A 281 -2.40 -28.05 6.71
N LYS A 282 -1.11 -28.36 6.53
CA LYS A 282 0.02 -27.57 7.02
C LYS A 282 1.26 -27.78 6.18
N SER A 283 2.18 -26.83 6.28
CA SER A 283 3.52 -26.86 5.67
C SER A 283 4.34 -28.09 6.07
N ILE A 284 5.22 -28.57 5.17
CA ILE A 284 6.22 -29.60 5.53
C ILE A 284 7.31 -29.00 6.42
N PHE A 285 7.57 -27.70 6.25
CA PHE A 285 8.43 -26.91 7.11
C PHE A 285 7.60 -26.44 8.30
N VAL A 286 7.48 -27.31 9.30
CA VAL A 286 6.96 -26.91 10.61
C VAL A 286 8.02 -26.03 11.24
N GLU A 287 7.61 -24.92 11.89
CA GLU A 287 8.52 -24.16 12.74
C GLU A 287 9.21 -25.17 13.68
N LYS A 288 10.55 -25.25 13.63
CA LYS A 288 11.26 -25.80 14.78
C LYS A 288 10.76 -24.94 15.93
N LYS A 289 10.02 -25.53 16.87
CA LYS A 289 9.94 -24.97 18.21
C LYS A 289 11.40 -24.83 18.61
N GLU A 290 11.94 -23.62 18.54
CA GLU A 290 13.09 -23.31 19.36
C GLU A 290 12.62 -23.59 20.77
N ASN A 291 13.06 -24.72 21.32
CA ASN A 291 13.18 -24.88 22.75
C ASN A 291 14.23 -23.85 23.20
N LEU A 292 13.84 -22.57 23.21
CA LEU A 292 14.41 -21.58 24.11
C LEU A 292 13.69 -21.76 25.45
N ASP A 293 13.89 -22.94 26.04
CA ASP A 293 13.61 -23.15 27.45
C ASP A 293 14.65 -22.32 28.23
N GLY A 294 14.20 -21.15 28.69
CA GLY A 294 14.08 -20.92 30.11
C GLY A 294 15.33 -20.95 31.00
N SER A 295 16.55 -21.00 30.46
CA SER A 295 17.77 -20.87 31.27
C SER A 295 18.75 -19.84 30.71
N LYS A 296 18.69 -18.63 31.31
CA LYS A 296 19.67 -17.51 31.29
C LYS A 296 19.07 -16.12 31.03
N MET A 297 17.84 -15.84 31.47
CA MET A 297 17.44 -14.49 31.88
C MET A 297 16.62 -14.54 33.18
N GLY A 298 17.27 -15.02 34.24
CA GLY A 298 16.67 -15.16 35.58
C GLY A 298 17.64 -14.93 36.72
N LYS A 299 18.75 -14.22 36.48
CA LYS A 299 19.68 -13.76 37.52
C LYS A 299 20.20 -12.37 37.15
N ASN A 300 19.34 -11.36 37.28
CA ASN A 300 19.76 -9.96 37.54
C ASN A 300 18.62 -8.96 37.85
N MET A 301 17.39 -9.42 38.10
CA MET A 301 16.29 -8.56 38.61
C MET A 301 15.72 -9.04 39.95
N LYS A 302 16.57 -9.51 40.87
CA LYS A 302 16.22 -9.73 42.30
C LYS A 302 17.23 -9.12 43.28
N LYS A 303 17.89 -8.01 42.90
CA LYS A 303 18.73 -7.22 43.82
C LYS A 303 18.28 -5.75 44.00
N ALA A 304 17.20 -5.34 43.35
CA ALA A 304 16.73 -3.93 43.38
C ALA A 304 15.36 -3.72 44.07
N SER A 305 14.78 -4.72 44.74
CA SER A 305 13.49 -4.59 45.43
C SER A 305 13.53 -4.78 46.96
N ASN A 306 14.71 -4.94 47.56
CA ASN A 306 14.87 -5.10 49.03
C ASN A 306 15.36 -3.84 49.77
N LEU A 307 15.22 -2.64 49.18
CA LEU A 307 15.64 -1.37 49.79
C LEU A 307 14.49 -0.38 50.06
N LYS A 308 13.22 -0.80 49.97
CA LYS A 308 12.05 0.06 50.28
C LYS A 308 10.99 -0.61 51.17
N SER A 309 11.38 -1.22 52.29
CA SER A 309 10.43 -1.61 53.34
C SER A 309 10.99 -1.55 54.77
N LYS A 310 12.03 -0.74 55.03
CA LYS A 310 12.50 -0.44 56.39
C LYS A 310 12.46 1.07 56.68
N LYS A 311 11.24 1.59 56.82
CA LYS A 311 10.94 2.80 57.61
C LYS A 311 9.42 2.89 57.74
N ILE A 312 8.92 2.55 58.93
CA ILE A 312 7.77 3.10 59.68
C ILE A 312 7.36 2.04 60.71
N ARG A 313 7.94 2.14 61.90
CA ARG A 313 7.32 1.79 63.18
C ARG A 313 7.90 2.79 64.19
N LYS A 314 7.19 3.90 64.38
CA LYS A 314 7.43 4.79 65.51
C LYS A 314 6.74 4.18 66.74
N LYS A 315 7.43 4.29 67.88
CA LYS A 315 6.85 4.30 69.22
C LYS A 315 5.83 5.42 69.35
#